data_AF-A0A537SRU1-F1
#
_entry.id   AF-A0A537SRU1-F1
#
_cell.length_a   1.000
_cell.length_b   1.000
_cell.length_c   1.000
_cell.angle_alpha   90.00
_cell.angle_beta   90.00
_cell.angle_gamma   90.00
#
_symmetry.space_group_name_H-M   'P 1'
#
loop_
_entity.id
_entity.type
_entity.pdbx_description
1 polymer ?
#
loop_
_entity_poly.entity_id
_entity_poly.type
_entity_poly.pdbx_seq_one_letter_code
_entity_poly.pdbx_strand_id
1 'polypeptide(L)'
;RNRIVGAKLSEHGKANAIDIRALKLANGTVVELTDPHVAKDFRERLRKNACARFTTVLGPGSDGYHENHVHVDLAERASGHRICQWDVREPSEEAEQVPLPLARPASAP
;
A
#
# COMPACT_ATOMS: atom_id res chain seq x y z
N ARG A 1 13.05 -2.15 -15.90
CA ARG A 1 14.35 -2.86 -15.81
C ARG A 1 15.40 -1.86 -15.35
N ASN A 2 16.03 -2.02 -14.18
CA ASN A 2 16.97 -1.04 -13.61
C ASN A 2 18.37 -1.05 -14.24
N ARG A 3 18.48 -1.33 -15.55
CA ARG A 3 19.72 -1.36 -16.35
C ARG A 3 20.91 -2.18 -15.80
N ILE A 4 20.72 -3.02 -14.78
CA ILE A 4 21.73 -3.95 -14.28
C ILE A 4 21.74 -5.21 -15.17
N VAL A 5 22.89 -5.51 -15.78
CA VAL A 5 23.10 -6.74 -16.55
C VAL A 5 22.99 -7.95 -15.60
N GLY A 6 22.18 -8.94 -15.96
CA GLY A 6 21.95 -10.14 -15.14
C GLY A 6 20.92 -10.00 -14.02
N ALA A 7 20.36 -8.81 -13.76
CA ALA A 7 19.29 -8.66 -12.78
C ALA A 7 18.03 -9.43 -13.23
N LYS A 8 17.40 -10.14 -12.29
CA LYS A 8 16.11 -10.80 -12.54
C LYS A 8 15.09 -9.77 -13.04
N LEU A 9 14.32 -10.16 -14.06
CA LEU A 9 13.21 -9.35 -14.53
C LEU A 9 12.19 -9.23 -13.40
N SER A 10 11.78 -7.98 -13.10
CA SER A 10 10.70 -7.70 -12.15
C SER A 10 9.42 -8.39 -12.60
N GLU A 11 8.57 -8.78 -11.66
CA GLU A 11 7.26 -9.38 -11.95
C GLU A 11 6.35 -8.44 -12.75
N HIS A 12 6.47 -7.12 -12.57
CA HIS A 12 5.82 -6.13 -13.44
C HIS A 12 6.27 -6.26 -14.90
N GLY A 13 7.55 -6.53 -15.13
CA GLY A 13 8.09 -6.79 -16.47
C GLY A 13 7.62 -8.10 -17.10
N LYS A 14 7.08 -9.01 -16.29
CA LYS A 14 6.45 -10.27 -16.74
C LYS A 14 4.92 -10.17 -16.84
N ALA A 15 4.35 -8.99 -16.60
CA ALA A 15 2.91 -8.79 -16.43
C ALA A 15 2.30 -9.70 -15.33
N ASN A 16 3.09 -10.01 -14.30
CA ASN A 16 2.74 -10.91 -13.20
C ASN A 16 2.57 -10.18 -11.85
N ALA A 17 2.54 -8.85 -11.88
CA ALA A 17 2.35 -8.00 -10.71
C ALA A 17 1.44 -6.82 -11.00
N ILE A 18 0.80 -6.30 -9.94
CA ILE A 18 -0.05 -5.10 -9.98
C ILE A 18 0.22 -4.27 -8.72
N ASP A 19 0.28 -2.95 -8.88
CA ASP A 19 0.31 -1.99 -7.78
C ASP A 19 -1.06 -1.31 -7.67
N ILE A 20 -1.69 -1.39 -6.50
CA ILE A 20 -3.05 -0.90 -6.26
C ILE A 20 -3.02 0.21 -5.21
N ARG A 21 -3.49 1.40 -5.60
CA ARG A 21 -3.66 2.53 -4.66
C ARG A 21 -5.05 2.56 -4.04
N ALA A 22 -6.08 2.41 -4.87
CA ALA A 22 -7.47 2.55 -4.46
C ALA A 22 -8.39 1.59 -5.22
N LEU A 23 -9.53 1.30 -4.61
CA LEU A 23 -10.64 0.57 -5.21
C LEU A 23 -11.86 1.48 -5.27
N LYS A 24 -12.52 1.52 -6.43
CA LYS A 24 -13.85 2.12 -6.56
C LYS A 24 -14.90 1.03 -6.44
N LEU A 25 -15.76 1.14 -5.44
CA LEU A 25 -16.85 0.20 -5.19
C LEU A 25 -18.06 0.54 -6.07
N ALA A 26 -18.96 -0.43 -6.24
CA ALA A 26 -20.15 -0.28 -7.08
C ALA A 26 -21.08 0.87 -6.65
N ASN A 27 -21.08 1.21 -5.36
CA ASN A 27 -21.83 2.34 -4.81
C ASN A 27 -21.13 3.71 -5.02
N GLY A 28 -19.99 3.74 -5.71
CA GLY A 28 -19.21 4.95 -5.98
C GLY A 28 -18.16 5.29 -4.92
N THR A 29 -18.16 4.64 -3.76
CA THR A 29 -17.15 4.86 -2.72
C THR A 29 -15.75 4.52 -3.24
N VAL A 30 -14.80 5.42 -3.03
CA VAL A 30 -13.37 5.18 -3.29
C VAL A 30 -12.71 4.81 -1.97
N VAL A 31 -12.02 3.67 -1.96
CA VAL A 31 -11.29 3.17 -0.81
C VAL A 31 -9.80 3.17 -1.14
N GLU A 32 -9.05 4.08 -0.53
CA GLU A 32 -7.59 4.08 -0.60
C GLU A 32 -7.02 3.04 0.35
N LEU A 33 -6.19 2.13 -0.16
CA LEU A 33 -5.79 0.93 0.58
C LEU A 33 -4.86 1.26 1.75
N THR A 34 -4.10 2.34 1.62
CA THR A 34 -3.09 2.77 2.61
C THR A 34 -3.58 3.94 3.46
N ASP A 35 -4.80 4.43 3.25
CA ASP A 35 -5.37 5.51 4.07
C ASP A 35 -5.76 4.99 5.45
N PRO A 36 -5.16 5.50 6.55
CA PRO A 36 -5.50 5.08 7.89
C PRO A 36 -6.94 5.43 8.31
N HIS A 37 -7.58 6.40 7.66
CA HIS A 37 -8.97 6.80 7.95
C HIS A 37 -10.01 5.86 7.32
N VAL A 38 -9.60 5.01 6.36
CA VAL A 38 -10.44 3.90 5.91
C VAL A 38 -10.53 2.86 7.03
N ALA A 39 -11.75 2.34 7.26
CA ALA A 39 -12.03 1.35 8.29
C ALA A 39 -10.98 0.23 8.32
N LYS A 40 -10.25 0.11 9.44
CA LYS A 40 -9.16 -0.85 9.59
C LYS A 40 -9.59 -2.29 9.34
N ASP A 41 -10.74 -2.68 9.88
CA ASP A 41 -11.29 -4.02 9.68
C ASP A 41 -11.47 -4.39 8.20
N PHE A 42 -11.82 -3.41 7.35
CA PHE A 42 -11.90 -3.64 5.91
C PHE A 42 -10.51 -3.89 5.32
N ARG A 43 -9.54 -3.03 5.65
CA ARG A 43 -8.14 -3.15 5.17
C ARG A 43 -7.48 -4.44 5.68
N GLU A 44 -7.75 -4.85 6.92
CA GLU A 44 -7.29 -6.11 7.51
C GLU A 44 -7.85 -7.34 6.78
N ARG A 45 -9.15 -7.35 6.49
CA ARG A 45 -9.76 -8.40 5.66
C ARG A 45 -9.16 -8.42 4.26
N LEU A 46 -8.89 -7.26 3.67
CA LEU A 46 -8.28 -7.16 2.35
C LEU A 46 -6.86 -7.74 2.35
N ARG A 47 -6.03 -7.34 3.33
CA ARG A 47 -4.69 -7.89 3.56
C ARG A 47 -4.73 -9.41 3.68
N LYS A 48 -5.56 -9.94 4.58
CA LYS A 48 -5.70 -11.39 4.79
C LYS A 48 -6.05 -12.12 3.50
N ASN A 49 -6.99 -11.58 2.72
CA ASN A 49 -7.43 -12.17 1.46
C ASN A 49 -6.38 -12.07 0.35
N ALA A 50 -5.63 -10.97 0.29
CA ALA A 50 -4.52 -10.79 -0.65
C ALA A 50 -3.39 -11.77 -0.32
N CYS A 51 -2.97 -11.82 0.94
CA CYS A 51 -1.92 -12.73 1.40
C CYS A 51 -2.31 -14.21 1.31
N ALA A 52 -3.61 -14.53 1.19
CA ALA A 52 -4.06 -15.88 0.88
C ALA A 52 -3.93 -16.23 -0.62
N ARG A 53 -4.02 -15.25 -1.52
CA ARG A 53 -4.06 -15.46 -2.98
C ARG A 53 -2.74 -15.24 -3.70
N PHE A 54 -1.96 -14.24 -3.28
CA PHE A 54 -0.72 -13.82 -3.96
C PHE A 54 0.51 -14.41 -3.28
N THR A 55 1.61 -14.55 -4.01
CA THR A 55 2.88 -15.04 -3.44
C THR A 55 3.65 -13.92 -2.75
N THR A 56 3.43 -12.68 -3.19
CA THR A 56 3.99 -11.47 -2.57
C THR A 56 2.88 -10.46 -2.37
N VAL A 57 2.81 -9.89 -1.17
CA VAL A 57 2.01 -8.72 -0.85
C VAL A 57 2.90 -7.75 -0.08
N LEU A 58 3.15 -6.57 -0.65
CA LEU A 58 3.94 -5.50 -0.04
C LEU A 58 3.07 -4.26 0.08
N GLY A 59 3.08 -3.61 1.23
CA GLY A 59 2.39 -2.36 1.49
C GLY A 59 3.16 -1.54 2.52
N PRO A 60 2.51 -0.57 3.18
CA PRO A 60 3.14 0.22 4.22
C PRO A 60 3.86 -0.65 5.25
N GLY A 61 5.12 -0.32 5.58
CA GLY A 61 5.95 -1.06 6.53
C GLY A 61 6.79 -2.20 5.93
N SER A 62 6.72 -2.48 4.62
CA SER A 62 7.52 -3.55 4.00
C SER A 62 8.99 -3.16 3.78
N ASP A 63 9.23 -2.15 2.95
CA ASP A 63 10.56 -1.81 2.41
C ASP A 63 10.72 -0.31 2.08
N GLY A 64 9.74 0.53 2.47
CA GLY A 64 9.73 1.97 2.23
C GLY A 64 9.31 2.39 0.80
N TYR A 65 9.31 1.49 -0.18
CA TYR A 65 8.85 1.79 -1.54
C TYR A 65 7.34 1.63 -1.70
N HIS A 66 6.71 0.84 -0.84
CA HIS A 66 5.28 0.49 -0.90
C HIS A 66 4.43 1.24 0.15
N GLU A 67 4.86 2.45 0.55
CA GLU A 67 4.19 3.22 1.62
C GLU A 67 2.84 3.82 1.21
N ASN A 68 2.56 3.93 -0.10
CA ASN A 68 1.36 4.59 -0.63
C ASN A 68 0.56 3.74 -1.62
N HIS A 69 0.88 2.45 -1.72
CA HIS A 69 0.16 1.49 -2.55
C HIS A 69 0.41 0.07 -2.03
N VAL A 70 -0.40 -0.88 -2.52
CA VAL A 70 -0.20 -2.31 -2.24
C VAL A 70 0.25 -3.00 -3.51
N HIS A 71 1.44 -3.57 -3.48
CA HIS A 71 1.97 -4.44 -4.52
C HIS A 71 1.51 -5.87 -4.29
N VAL A 72 1.07 -6.53 -5.35
CA VAL A 72 0.77 -7.97 -5.37
C VAL A 72 1.41 -8.65 -6.57
N ASP A 73 1.97 -9.84 -6.38
CA ASP A 73 2.52 -10.65 -7.47
C ASP A 73 2.34 -12.16 -7.25
N LEU A 74 2.60 -12.94 -8.30
CA LEU A 74 2.63 -14.42 -8.27
C LEU A 74 4.05 -14.96 -8.48
N ALA A 75 5.08 -14.28 -7.95
CA ALA A 75 6.47 -14.69 -8.11
C ALA A 75 6.69 -16.13 -7.62
N GLU A 76 7.24 -17.00 -8.46
CA GLU A 76 7.65 -18.33 -8.04
C GLU A 76 8.96 -18.25 -7.24
N ARG A 77 8.95 -18.80 -6.03
CA ARG A 77 10.12 -18.88 -5.14
C ARG A 77 10.48 -20.33 -4.88
N ALA A 78 11.77 -20.59 -4.67
CA ALA A 78 12.21 -21.87 -4.14
C ALA A 78 11.44 -22.17 -2.84
N SER A 79 11.08 -23.45 -2.65
CA SER A 79 10.25 -23.97 -1.55
C SER A 79 8.84 -23.38 -1.39
N GLY A 80 8.34 -22.61 -2.36
CA GLY A 80 6.98 -22.04 -2.29
C GLY A 80 6.82 -20.95 -1.23
N HIS A 81 7.92 -20.33 -0.78
CA HIS A 81 7.89 -19.26 0.21
C HIS A 81 7.03 -18.08 -0.24
N ARG A 82 6.29 -17.49 0.72
CA ARG A 82 5.36 -16.37 0.49
C ARG A 82 5.73 -15.19 1.35
N ILE A 83 5.55 -13.98 0.82
CA ILE A 83 5.81 -12.73 1.54
C ILE A 83 4.49 -12.01 1.73
N CYS A 84 4.16 -11.68 2.98
CA CYS A 84 3.00 -10.87 3.34
C CYS A 84 3.46 -9.80 4.32
N GLN A 85 3.76 -8.62 3.81
CA GLN A 85 4.27 -7.48 4.58
C GLN A 85 3.42 -6.26 4.24
N TRP A 86 2.40 -6.03 5.07
CA TRP A 86 1.54 -4.86 4.95
C TRP A 86 0.99 -4.54 6.34
N ASP A 87 1.48 -3.44 6.90
CA ASP A 87 1.01 -2.90 8.16
C ASP A 87 -0.27 -2.11 7.93
N VAL A 88 -1.38 -2.59 8.49
CA VAL A 88 -2.66 -1.89 8.46
C VAL A 88 -2.68 -0.87 9.60
N ARG A 89 -2.18 0.33 9.29
CA ARG A 89 -2.01 1.44 10.23
C ARG A 89 -3.33 2.02 10.71
N GLU A 90 -3.35 2.51 11.94
CA GLU A 90 -4.37 3.43 12.45
C GLU A 90 -3.96 4.87 12.15
N PRO A 91 -4.88 5.85 12.24
CA PRO A 91 -4.52 7.26 12.27
C PRO A 91 -3.55 7.51 13.43
N SER A 92 -2.48 8.26 13.20
CA SER A 92 -1.59 8.62 14.30
C SER A 92 -2.27 9.69 15.17
N GLU A 93 -2.31 9.46 16.48
CA GLU A 93 -2.86 10.43 17.45
C GLU A 93 -2.15 11.79 17.34
N GLU A 94 -0.88 11.79 16.95
CA GLU A 94 -0.07 12.99 16.74
C GLU A 94 -0.57 13.82 15.54
N ALA A 95 -0.99 13.19 14.43
CA ALA A 95 -1.52 13.91 13.27
C ALA A 95 -2.90 14.53 13.56
N GLU A 96 -3.69 13.90 14.42
CA GLU A 96 -4.98 14.47 14.87
C GLU A 96 -4.79 15.63 15.85
N GLN A 97 -3.69 15.65 16.61
CA GLN A 97 -3.41 16.67 17.63
C GLN A 97 -2.67 17.90 17.10
N VAL A 98 -2.12 17.89 15.87
CA VAL A 98 -1.49 19.09 15.30
C VAL A 98 -2.59 20.14 15.06
N PRO A 99 -2.58 21.28 15.79
CA PRO A 99 -3.55 22.34 15.55
C PRO A 99 -3.36 22.84 14.12
N LEU A 100 -4.48 23.07 13.42
CA LEU A 100 -4.44 23.76 12.13
C LEU A 100 -3.57 25.02 12.27
N PRO A 101 -2.64 25.28 11.34
CA PRO A 101 -1.86 26.51 11.36
C PRO A 101 -2.81 27.69 11.51
N LEU A 102 -2.48 28.62 12.41
CA LEU A 102 -3.24 29.86 12.54
C LEU A 102 -3.44 30.46 11.14
N ALA A 103 -4.68 30.82 10.83
CA ALA A 103 -5.00 31.43 9.56
C ALA A 103 -4.03 32.59 9.30
N ARG A 104 -3.47 32.66 8.08
CA ARG A 104 -2.61 33.78 7.70
C ARG A 104 -3.35 35.08 8.00
N PRO A 105 -2.77 35.99 8.80
CA PRO A 105 -3.45 37.25 9.11
C PRO A 105 -3.72 37.99 7.80
N ALA A 106 -4.93 38.52 7.65
CA ALA A 106 -5.35 39.28 6.47
C ALA A 106 -4.49 40.54 6.24
N SER A 107 -3.66 40.91 7.21
CA SER A 107 -2.75 42.05 7.21
C SER A 107 -1.28 41.69 6.98
N ALA A 108 -0.96 40.50 6.47
CA ALA A 108 0.40 40.20 6.03
C ALA A 108 0.75 41.07 4.79
N PRO A 109 1.91 41.77 4.78
CA PRO A 109 2.32 42.63 3.68
C PRO A 109 2.62 41.86 2.38
#